data_AF-A0A2A4UI87-F1
#
_entry.id   AF-A0A2A4UI87-F1
#
_cell.length_a   1.000
_cell.length_b   1.000
_cell.length_c   1.000
_cell.angle_alpha   90.00
_cell.angle_beta   90.00
_cell.angle_gamma   90.00
#
_symmetry.space_group_name_H-M   'P 1'
#
loop_
_entity.id
_entity.type
_entity.pdbx_description
1 polymer ?
#
loop_
_entity_poly.entity_id
_entity_poly.type
_entity_poly.pdbx_seq_one_letter_code
_entity_poly.pdbx_strand_id
1 'polypeptide(L)' 'MGYVKPEFSAIDTEIFLVLRGKQIPARVAKTPFVPQRYYRKNP' A
#
# COMPACT_ATOMS: atom_id res chain seq x y z
N MET A 1 -0.18 1.14 6.55
CA MET A 1 -0.35 2.09 5.42
C MET A 1 0.51 3.31 5.69
N GLY A 2 0.93 4.04 4.67
CA GLY A 2 1.80 5.20 4.83
C GLY A 2 1.65 6.15 3.65
N TYR A 3 2.32 7.31 3.76
CA TYR A 3 2.35 8.33 2.72
C TYR A 3 3.70 8.34 2.04
N VAL A 4 3.70 8.65 0.75
CA VAL A 4 4.88 8.83 -0.09
C VAL A 4 4.72 10.11 -0.89
N LYS A 5 5.82 10.64 -1.44
CA LYS A 5 5.71 11.73 -2.42
C LYS A 5 4.90 11.25 -3.64
N PRO A 6 4.16 12.14 -4.33
CA PRO A 6 3.33 11.76 -5.47
C PRO A 6 4.09 11.00 -6.57
N GLU A 7 5.35 11.35 -6.79
CA GLU A 7 6.27 10.71 -7.75
C GLU A 7 6.47 9.21 -7.49
N PHE A 8 6.33 8.76 -6.23
CA PHE A 8 6.49 7.36 -5.83
C PHE A 8 5.16 6.66 -5.54
N SER A 9 4.02 7.27 -5.90
CA SER A 9 2.68 6.76 -5.55
C SER A 9 2.15 5.66 -6.49
N ALA A 10 2.83 5.41 -7.62
CA ALA A 10 2.42 4.40 -8.58
C ALA A 10 2.45 2.99 -7.95
N ILE A 11 1.49 2.14 -8.32
CA ILE A 11 1.41 0.76 -7.85
C ILE A 11 2.68 0.01 -8.27
N ASP A 12 3.15 -0.88 -7.41
CA ASP A 12 4.37 -1.68 -7.55
C ASP A 12 5.69 -0.89 -7.55
N THR A 13 5.67 0.42 -7.25
CA THR A 13 6.89 1.21 -7.04
C THR A 13 7.68 0.67 -5.84
N GLU A 14 8.96 0.38 -6.02
CA GLU A 14 9.87 -0.03 -4.96
C GLU A 14 10.27 1.15 -4.06
N ILE A 15 10.22 0.92 -2.75
CA ILE A 15 10.59 1.90 -1.72
C ILE A 15 11.38 1.22 -0.60
N PHE A 16 12.09 2.00 0.20
CA PHE A 16 12.76 1.52 1.41
C PHE A 16 12.09 2.06 2.66
N LEU A 17 11.86 1.17 3.62
CA LEU A 17 11.39 1.50 4.96
C LEU A 17 12.58 1.42 5.91
N VAL A 18 12.71 2.41 6.81
CA VAL A 18 13.74 2.36 7.86
C VAL A 18 13.13 1.68 9.09
N LEU A 19 13.58 0.45 9.36
CA LEU A 19 13.17 -0.34 10.52
C LEU A 19 14.37 -0.54 11.46
N ARG A 20 14.34 0.11 12.63
CA ARG A 20 15.41 0.06 13.63
C ARG A 20 16.79 0.36 13.03
N GLY A 21 16.87 1.42 12.21
CA GLY A 21 18.11 1.84 11.55
C GLY A 21 18.54 1.01 10.33
N LYS A 22 17.76 0.01 9.91
CA LYS A 22 18.03 -0.78 8.70
C LYS A 22 17.04 -0.43 7.59
N GLN A 23 17.54 -0.30 6.36
CA GLN A 23 16.68 -0.16 5.18
C GLN A 23 16.12 -1.54 4.79
N ILE A 24 14.80 -1.63 4.72
CA ILE A 24 14.06 -2.84 4.35
C ILE A 24 13.27 -2.54 3.08
N PRO A 25 13.39 -3.35 2.01
CA PRO A 25 12.65 -3.12 0.78
C PRO A 25 11.15 -3.36 0.99
N ALA A 26 10.34 -2.53 0.33
CA ALA A 26 8.89 -2.65 0.27
C ALA A 26 8.40 -2.16 -1.10
N ARG A 27 7.12 -2.39 -1.40
CA ARG A 27 6.48 -1.88 -2.63
C ARG A 27 5.16 -1.21 -2.31
N VAL A 28 4.80 -0.21 -3.10
CA VAL A 28 3.45 0.38 -3.08
C VAL A 28 2.47 -0.67 -3.59
N ALA A 29 1.49 -1.04 -2.76
CA ALA A 29 0.52 -2.07 -3.10
C ALA A 29 -0.88 -1.48 -3.20
N LYS A 30 -1.65 -1.98 -4.18
CA LYS A 30 -3.04 -1.57 -4.39
C LYS A 30 -3.91 -1.96 -3.19
N THR A 31 -4.81 -1.07 -2.82
CA THR A 31 -5.87 -1.34 -1.85
C THR A 31 -7.21 -1.63 -2.58
N PRO A 32 -8.08 -2.49 -2.02
CA PRO A 32 -7.89 -3.28 -0.79
C PRO A 32 -6.97 -4.49 -0.98
N PHE A 33 -6.26 -4.89 0.07
CA PHE A 33 -5.35 -6.04 0.04
C PHE A 33 -6.07 -7.40 -0.05
N VAL A 34 -7.33 -7.44 0.38
CA VAL A 34 -8.17 -8.64 0.41
C VAL A 34 -9.50 -8.29 -0.26
N PRO A 35 -10.14 -9.22 -0.99
CA PRO A 35 -11.45 -8.97 -1.61
C PRO A 35 -12.50 -8.55 -0.58
N GLN A 36 -13.20 -7.47 -0.88
CA GLN A 36 -14.32 -7.00 -0.08
C GLN A 36 -15.53 -7.92 -0.27
N ARG A 37 -16.11 -8.43 0.83
CA ARG A 37 -17.29 -9.31 0.83
C ARG A 37 -18.52 -8.65 1.45
N TYR A 38 -18.69 -7.35 1.28
CA TYR A 38 -19.84 -6.65 1.86
C TYR A 38 -21.13 -7.00 1.12
N TYR A 39 -22.12 -7.48 1.86
CA TYR A 39 -23.49 -7.63 1.39
C TYR A 39 -24.17 -6.27 1.38
N ARG A 40 -24.57 -5.80 0.19
CA ARG A 40 -25.41 -4.62 0.03
C ARG A 40 -26.80 -5.12 -0.35
N LYS A 41 -27.77 -5.03 0.58
CA LYS A 41 -29.19 -5.13 0.23
C LYS A 41 -29.48 -3.91 -0.65
N ASN A 42 -29.87 -4.11 -1.91
CA ASN A 42 -30.25 -2.99 -2.76
C ASN A 42 -31.37 -2.17 -2.10
N PRO A 43 -31.36 -0.83 -2.28
CA PRO A 43 -32.47 0.02 -1.88
C PRO A 43 -33.75 -0.34 -2.63
#